data_AF-A0A2E2ATN1-F1
#
_entry.id   AF-A0A2E2ATN1-F1
#
_cell.length_a   1.000
_cell.length_b   1.000
_cell.length_c   1.000
_cell.angle_alpha   90.00
_cell.angle_beta   90.00
_cell.angle_gamma   90.00
#
_symmetry.space_group_name_H-M   'P 1'
#
loop_
_entity.id
_entity.type
_entity.pdbx_description
1 polymer ?
#
loop_
_entity_poly.entity_id
_entity_poly.type
_entity_poly.pdbx_seq_one_letter_code
_entity_poly.pdbx_strand_id
1 'polypeptide(L)'
;MRRPLLFACLACILSSFVSTENTLAQNTRQEILDELAEEYLPGWIGSYTDQVGNSLTRIDHSLSFDWQHQTADPRLETVQFDANWTGLLFLQSVGQYTLFVESDGEIELEFAGRKISEKSGPQGLLTTGPVELQFGWHPIKLSYKSPVNGGRLKLFWQGPSFKLEPVGNQFLFHPTENTIKEHFGRGEELAHALRCARCHESPVTQDSLGLAPSLTHFRDFTKPAWLVARLKQKTIPQMAATDETRVHRMPAFGFSDQQAKAIAAYLFQNSTNPKPVGELLGKGDVEAGKSVFSSVGCVACHQADTLGQSELFDGGNLDKISLKRKDDFWIRWFRNPAEVNPHHRMPKVSLSDQEEQDVIAYLKSLEPLSSELVLEEYVLNESFAQQGRKIYRESGCANCHEKKENENKIKLNFDDTPGCLDGLATQSQRPAYFLSEGDQKSLVDFYTHVKSSYSDTTQ
;
A
#
# COMPACT_ATOMS: atom_id res chain seq x y z
N MET A 1 41.69 1.20 67.87
CA MET A 1 42.42 2.34 67.25
C MET A 1 42.05 2.42 65.77
N ARG A 2 41.54 3.59 65.35
CA ARG A 2 41.46 4.16 63.97
C ARG A 2 40.73 3.39 62.84
N ARG A 3 39.58 3.96 62.43
CA ARG A 3 38.98 4.01 61.06
C ARG A 3 39.93 4.79 60.09
N PRO A 4 39.74 4.87 58.73
CA PRO A 4 38.47 4.83 57.98
C PRO A 4 38.43 4.36 56.47
N LEU A 5 37.18 4.34 55.93
CA LEU A 5 36.70 4.68 54.56
C LEU A 5 36.95 3.73 53.36
N LEU A 6 35.85 3.20 52.77
CA LEU A 6 35.35 3.62 51.44
C LEU A 6 33.95 3.03 51.11
N PHE A 7 33.04 3.94 50.75
CA PHE A 7 31.73 3.71 50.14
C PHE A 7 31.90 3.26 48.67
N ALA A 8 31.16 2.24 48.21
CA ALA A 8 30.76 2.10 46.80
C ALA A 8 29.70 1.00 46.58
N CYS A 9 28.80 1.26 45.61
CA CYS A 9 27.92 0.33 44.91
C CYS A 9 26.63 -0.15 45.61
N LEU A 10 25.60 0.71 45.60
CA LEU A 10 24.20 0.29 45.58
C LEU A 10 23.45 1.08 44.50
N ALA A 11 23.72 0.79 43.22
CA ALA A 11 22.93 1.29 42.08
C ALA A 11 23.36 0.57 40.78
N CYS A 12 22.88 -0.65 40.53
CA CYS A 12 23.06 -1.30 39.22
C CYS A 12 22.14 -2.53 38.96
N ILE A 13 20.93 -2.62 39.56
CA ILE A 13 20.00 -3.75 39.31
C ILE A 13 18.56 -3.27 39.06
N LEU A 14 18.35 -2.07 38.49
CA LEU A 14 16.99 -1.58 38.21
C LEU A 14 16.75 -1.03 36.79
N SER A 15 17.70 -1.19 35.87
CA SER A 15 17.53 -0.76 34.46
C SER A 15 17.48 -1.90 33.44
N SER A 16 17.50 -3.16 33.88
CA SER A 16 17.48 -4.33 32.98
C SER A 16 16.14 -5.08 32.95
N PHE A 17 15.16 -4.69 33.76
CA PHE A 17 13.86 -5.39 33.87
C PHE A 17 12.73 -4.76 33.02
N VAL A 18 12.89 -3.52 32.56
CA VAL A 18 11.82 -2.82 31.81
C VAL A 18 11.81 -3.21 30.32
N SER A 19 12.95 -3.62 29.75
CA SER A 19 13.06 -3.97 28.33
C SER A 19 12.53 -5.37 28.02
N THR A 20 12.74 -6.32 28.93
CA THR A 20 12.41 -7.74 28.77
C THR A 20 10.93 -8.03 28.96
N GLU A 21 10.23 -7.33 29.85
CA GLU A 21 8.77 -7.51 30.02
C GLU A 21 7.99 -7.01 28.79
N ASN A 22 8.47 -5.95 28.14
CA ASN A 22 7.80 -5.38 26.97
C ASN A 22 7.99 -6.23 25.71
N THR A 23 9.16 -6.86 25.53
CA THR A 23 9.41 -7.82 24.43
C THR A 23 8.71 -9.15 24.66
N LEU A 24 8.68 -9.64 25.91
CA LEU A 24 7.97 -10.88 26.25
C LEU A 24 6.46 -10.72 26.06
N ALA A 25 5.88 -9.59 26.48
CA ALA A 25 4.45 -9.29 26.28
C ALA A 25 4.06 -9.09 24.80
N GLN A 26 4.95 -8.53 23.98
CA GLN A 26 4.74 -8.42 22.53
C GLN A 26 4.81 -9.77 21.83
N ASN A 27 5.77 -10.64 22.21
CA ASN A 27 5.87 -12.00 21.66
C ASN A 27 4.66 -12.87 22.03
N THR A 28 4.20 -12.85 23.29
CA THR A 28 3.02 -13.64 23.69
C THR A 28 1.74 -13.14 23.01
N ARG A 29 1.61 -11.84 22.77
CA ARG A 29 0.45 -11.29 22.03
C ARG A 29 0.47 -11.74 20.57
N GLN A 30 1.62 -11.70 19.90
CA GLN A 30 1.72 -12.12 18.51
C GLN A 30 1.51 -13.64 18.38
N GLU A 31 2.07 -14.44 19.27
CA GLU A 31 1.84 -15.90 19.31
C GLU A 31 0.36 -16.25 19.52
N ILE A 32 -0.34 -15.53 20.42
CA ILE A 32 -1.79 -15.72 20.60
C ILE A 32 -2.57 -15.27 19.35
N LEU A 33 -2.16 -14.18 18.70
CA LEU A 33 -2.80 -13.72 17.47
C LEU A 33 -2.55 -14.70 16.31
N ASP A 34 -1.36 -15.31 16.25
CA ASP A 34 -1.00 -16.32 15.26
C ASP A 34 -1.76 -17.62 15.50
N GLU A 35 -1.86 -18.08 16.76
CA GLU A 35 -2.67 -19.25 17.15
C GLU A 35 -4.17 -19.01 16.90
N LEU A 36 -4.68 -17.80 17.16
CA LEU A 36 -6.05 -17.41 16.80
C LEU A 36 -6.24 -17.28 15.28
N ALA A 37 -5.22 -16.87 14.53
CA ALA A 37 -5.25 -16.74 13.07
C ALA A 37 -5.29 -18.10 12.35
N GLU A 38 -4.85 -19.18 13.00
CA GLU A 38 -5.03 -20.53 12.48
C GLU A 38 -6.52 -20.90 12.35
N GLU A 39 -7.36 -20.41 13.28
CA GLU A 39 -8.80 -20.74 13.31
C GLU A 39 -9.71 -19.63 12.77
N TYR A 40 -9.36 -18.36 12.97
CA TYR A 40 -10.19 -17.21 12.63
C TYR A 40 -9.41 -16.06 11.98
N LEU A 41 -9.93 -15.54 10.88
CA LEU A 41 -9.37 -14.37 10.18
C LEU A 41 -10.24 -13.12 10.38
N PRO A 42 -9.67 -11.90 10.38
CA PRO A 42 -10.43 -10.66 10.50
C PRO A 42 -11.42 -10.43 9.34
N GLY A 43 -12.51 -9.72 9.62
CA GLY A 43 -13.58 -9.36 8.68
C GLY A 43 -14.72 -10.37 8.61
N TRP A 44 -15.88 -9.93 8.13
CA TRP A 44 -17.04 -10.78 7.84
C TRP A 44 -17.13 -11.10 6.35
N ILE A 45 -17.70 -12.25 6.02
CA ILE A 45 -17.92 -12.65 4.63
C ILE A 45 -19.26 -12.06 4.17
N GLY A 46 -19.20 -11.13 3.22
CA GLY A 46 -20.36 -10.47 2.62
C GLY A 46 -20.63 -10.99 1.21
N SER A 47 -21.84 -11.46 0.95
CA SER A 47 -22.33 -11.83 -0.38
C SER A 47 -23.33 -10.78 -0.87
N TYR A 48 -23.09 -10.23 -2.06
CA TYR A 48 -23.88 -9.15 -2.64
C TYR A 48 -24.48 -9.60 -3.97
N THR A 49 -25.71 -9.16 -4.25
CA THR A 49 -26.41 -9.42 -5.52
C THR A 49 -27.17 -8.18 -5.96
N ASP A 50 -27.01 -7.79 -7.22
CA ASP A 50 -27.72 -6.64 -7.80
C ASP A 50 -29.05 -7.04 -8.47
N GLN A 51 -29.82 -6.07 -8.97
CA GLN A 51 -31.16 -6.33 -9.53
C GLN A 51 -31.14 -7.04 -10.90
N VAL A 52 -29.99 -7.08 -11.57
CA VAL A 52 -29.84 -7.76 -12.87
C VAL A 52 -29.17 -9.13 -12.72
N GLY A 53 -28.89 -9.56 -11.48
CA GLY A 53 -28.39 -10.89 -11.14
C GLY A 53 -26.87 -11.01 -11.07
N ASN A 54 -26.13 -9.90 -11.12
CA ASN A 54 -24.70 -9.93 -10.84
C ASN A 54 -24.49 -10.17 -9.34
N SER A 55 -23.53 -11.02 -9.00
CA SER A 55 -23.22 -11.32 -7.61
C SER A 55 -21.72 -11.42 -7.37
N LEU A 56 -21.33 -11.19 -6.12
CA LEU A 56 -19.96 -11.28 -5.64
C LEU A 56 -19.93 -11.70 -4.18
N THR A 57 -18.76 -12.13 -3.72
CA THR A 57 -18.45 -12.27 -2.30
C THR A 57 -17.14 -11.54 -2.02
N ARG A 58 -17.05 -10.87 -0.88
CA ARG A 58 -15.84 -10.19 -0.39
C ARG A 58 -15.76 -10.25 1.14
N ILE A 59 -14.62 -9.84 1.69
CA ILE A 59 -14.42 -9.73 3.13
C ILE A 59 -14.60 -8.25 3.50
N ASP A 60 -15.57 -7.98 4.37
CA ASP A 60 -15.80 -6.63 4.90
C ASP A 60 -15.20 -6.52 6.31
N HIS A 61 -14.17 -5.70 6.44
CA HIS A 61 -13.51 -5.43 7.73
C HIS A 61 -14.26 -4.40 8.58
N SER A 62 -15.30 -3.75 8.04
CA SER A 62 -16.19 -2.88 8.79
C SER A 62 -17.60 -2.96 8.22
N LEU A 63 -18.60 -2.81 9.09
CA LEU A 63 -20.01 -2.76 8.71
C LEU A 63 -20.52 -1.33 8.94
N SER A 64 -19.91 -0.34 8.29
CA SER A 64 -20.27 1.08 8.38
C SER A 64 -20.20 1.72 7.00
N PHE A 65 -21.25 1.49 6.21
CA PHE A 65 -21.33 1.89 4.82
C PHE A 65 -22.30 3.06 4.61
N ASP A 66 -21.91 3.97 3.71
CA ASP A 66 -22.77 5.00 3.13
C ASP A 66 -22.52 5.03 1.62
N TRP A 67 -23.27 4.20 0.89
CA TRP A 67 -23.11 4.03 -0.56
C TRP A 67 -23.68 5.21 -1.36
N GLN A 68 -24.48 6.06 -0.71
CA GLN A 68 -25.13 7.21 -1.35
C GLN A 68 -25.85 6.78 -2.64
N HIS A 69 -25.39 7.22 -3.81
CA HIS A 69 -25.95 6.88 -5.13
C HIS A 69 -25.05 5.96 -5.96
N GLN A 70 -24.15 5.23 -5.31
CA GLN A 70 -23.16 4.37 -5.95
C GLN A 70 -23.51 2.89 -5.79
N THR A 71 -22.94 2.05 -6.65
CA THR A 71 -22.96 0.60 -6.49
C THR A 71 -22.18 0.18 -5.24
N ALA A 72 -22.57 -0.92 -4.60
CA ALA A 72 -21.87 -1.41 -3.41
C ALA A 72 -20.43 -1.87 -3.66
N ASP A 73 -20.15 -2.23 -4.92
CA ASP A 73 -18.89 -2.76 -5.40
C ASP A 73 -18.82 -2.58 -6.93
N PRO A 74 -17.64 -2.41 -7.55
CA PRO A 74 -17.52 -2.19 -8.99
C PRO A 74 -17.94 -3.40 -9.85
N ARG A 75 -18.09 -4.59 -9.26
CA ARG A 75 -18.62 -5.79 -9.94
C ARG A 75 -20.14 -5.79 -10.11
N LEU A 76 -20.85 -4.87 -9.44
CA LEU A 76 -22.29 -4.70 -9.58
C LEU A 76 -22.61 -3.63 -10.63
N GLU A 77 -23.78 -3.76 -11.28
CA GLU A 77 -24.23 -2.84 -12.31
C GLU A 77 -25.32 -1.90 -11.78
N THR A 78 -26.19 -2.38 -10.89
CA THR A 78 -27.27 -1.56 -10.33
C THR A 78 -26.93 -1.03 -8.94
N VAL A 79 -27.35 0.22 -8.69
CA VAL A 79 -27.19 0.89 -7.39
C VAL A 79 -28.02 0.20 -6.29
N GLN A 80 -29.14 -0.42 -6.63
CA GLN A 80 -29.89 -1.26 -5.72
C GLN A 80 -29.30 -2.68 -5.63
N PHE A 81 -29.15 -3.21 -4.42
CA PHE A 81 -28.57 -4.52 -4.18
C PHE A 81 -29.11 -5.17 -2.89
N ASP A 82 -28.96 -6.48 -2.82
CA ASP A 82 -29.12 -7.27 -1.61
C ASP A 82 -27.72 -7.67 -1.09
N ALA A 83 -27.51 -7.65 0.23
CA ALA A 83 -26.27 -8.05 0.87
C ALA A 83 -26.55 -8.98 2.06
N ASN A 84 -25.72 -10.02 2.20
CA ASN A 84 -25.81 -10.98 3.30
C ASN A 84 -24.43 -11.19 3.89
N TRP A 85 -24.27 -10.87 5.18
CA TRP A 85 -23.05 -11.10 5.92
C TRP A 85 -23.19 -12.25 6.89
N THR A 86 -22.15 -13.06 6.98
CA THR A 86 -21.96 -14.07 8.02
C THR A 86 -20.58 -13.89 8.65
N GLY A 87 -20.52 -13.94 9.97
CA GLY A 87 -19.26 -13.84 10.69
C GLY A 87 -19.41 -14.09 12.18
N LEU A 88 -18.38 -13.67 12.89
CA LEU A 88 -18.21 -13.80 14.32
C LEU A 88 -17.91 -12.42 14.90
N LEU A 89 -18.50 -12.14 16.05
CA LEU A 89 -18.18 -10.98 16.89
C LEU A 89 -17.33 -11.45 18.08
N PHE A 90 -16.12 -10.88 18.24
CA PHE A 90 -15.24 -11.19 19.35
C PHE A 90 -15.56 -10.33 20.58
N LEU A 91 -15.96 -10.96 21.67
CA LEU A 91 -16.25 -10.27 22.93
C LEU A 91 -15.12 -10.49 23.92
N GLN A 92 -14.49 -9.39 24.34
CA GLN A 92 -13.33 -9.42 25.24
C GLN A 92 -13.70 -9.44 26.73
N SER A 93 -14.99 -9.37 27.06
CA SER A 93 -15.47 -9.45 28.44
C SER A 93 -16.85 -10.08 28.52
N VAL A 94 -17.14 -10.74 29.64
CA VAL A 94 -18.48 -11.24 29.98
C VAL A 94 -19.36 -10.05 30.37
N GLY A 95 -20.60 -10.03 29.92
CA GLY A 95 -21.57 -9.02 30.35
C GLY A 95 -22.73 -8.82 29.38
N GLN A 96 -23.45 -7.71 29.56
CA GLN A 96 -24.53 -7.33 28.68
C GLN A 96 -24.04 -6.56 27.46
N TYR A 97 -24.39 -7.08 26.29
CA TYR A 97 -24.14 -6.45 25.01
C TYR A 97 -25.46 -6.14 24.31
N THR A 98 -25.51 -4.98 23.67
CA THR A 98 -26.61 -4.57 22.79
C THR A 98 -26.02 -4.22 21.44
N LEU A 99 -26.56 -4.78 20.36
CA LEU A 99 -26.24 -4.33 19.00
C LEU A 99 -27.28 -3.33 18.53
N PHE A 100 -26.82 -2.39 17.72
CA PHE A 100 -27.63 -1.36 17.10
C PHE A 100 -27.33 -1.30 15.61
N VAL A 101 -28.37 -1.16 14.79
CA VAL A 101 -28.24 -1.02 13.34
C VAL A 101 -28.92 0.26 12.89
N GLU A 102 -28.18 1.12 12.20
CA GLU A 102 -28.71 2.23 11.40
C GLU A 102 -28.85 1.74 9.96
N SER A 103 -30.04 1.87 9.37
CA SER A 103 -30.30 1.43 8.00
C SER A 103 -31.38 2.30 7.35
N ASP A 104 -31.25 2.56 6.05
CA ASP A 104 -32.31 3.13 5.21
C ASP A 104 -33.07 2.07 4.39
N GLY A 105 -32.59 0.83 4.39
CA GLY A 105 -33.16 -0.32 3.68
C GLY A 105 -33.78 -1.37 4.61
N GLU A 106 -34.24 -2.48 4.02
CA GLU A 106 -34.76 -3.62 4.77
C GLU A 106 -33.60 -4.36 5.43
N ILE A 107 -33.77 -4.77 6.69
CA ILE A 107 -32.74 -5.52 7.42
C ILE A 107 -33.31 -6.74 8.13
N GLU A 108 -32.45 -7.73 8.29
CA GLU A 108 -32.67 -8.87 9.17
C GLU A 108 -31.36 -9.19 9.90
N LEU A 109 -31.36 -9.07 11.23
CA LEU A 109 -30.20 -9.37 12.08
C LEU A 109 -30.51 -10.58 12.96
N GLU A 110 -29.63 -11.57 12.93
CA GLU A 110 -29.62 -12.71 13.85
C GLU A 110 -28.35 -12.66 14.71
N PHE A 111 -28.52 -12.50 16.02
CA PHE A 111 -27.42 -12.45 16.99
C PHE A 111 -27.84 -13.09 18.31
N ALA A 112 -27.01 -14.02 18.81
CA ALA A 112 -27.25 -14.71 20.08
C ALA A 112 -28.66 -15.33 20.21
N GLY A 113 -29.16 -15.94 19.12
CA GLY A 113 -30.49 -16.54 19.06
C GLY A 113 -31.65 -15.53 19.03
N ARG A 114 -31.37 -14.22 19.02
CA ARG A 114 -32.36 -13.17 18.77
C ARG A 114 -32.38 -12.82 17.30
N LYS A 115 -33.58 -12.78 16.74
CA LYS A 115 -33.84 -12.33 15.37
C LYS A 115 -34.60 -11.01 15.39
N ILE A 116 -34.12 -10.04 14.64
CA ILE A 116 -34.78 -8.75 14.45
C ILE A 116 -34.91 -8.52 12.96
N SER A 117 -36.07 -8.03 12.53
CA SER A 117 -36.35 -7.73 11.14
C SER A 117 -37.08 -6.40 11.05
N GLU A 118 -36.71 -5.56 10.11
CA GLU A 118 -37.38 -4.31 9.80
C GLU A 118 -37.49 -4.14 8.29
N LYS A 119 -38.70 -3.81 7.81
CA LYS A 119 -39.06 -3.82 6.38
C LYS A 119 -39.01 -2.44 5.73
N SER A 120 -38.81 -1.40 6.51
CA SER A 120 -38.61 -0.04 6.03
C SER A 120 -37.56 0.61 6.91
N GLY A 121 -36.49 1.15 6.31
CA GLY A 121 -35.38 1.79 7.03
C GLY A 121 -35.90 2.57 8.25
N PRO A 122 -35.55 2.16 9.49
CA PRO A 122 -36.19 2.68 10.68
C PRO A 122 -35.95 4.19 10.82
N GLN A 123 -36.89 4.93 11.41
CA GLN A 123 -36.69 6.36 11.76
C GLN A 123 -35.68 6.57 12.91
N GLY A 124 -34.84 5.58 13.20
CA GLY A 124 -33.89 5.55 14.32
C GLY A 124 -33.07 4.26 14.34
N LEU A 125 -32.36 4.01 15.44
CA LEU A 125 -31.55 2.80 15.60
C LEU A 125 -32.42 1.58 15.96
N LEU A 126 -32.33 0.54 15.14
CA LEU A 126 -32.86 -0.77 15.48
C LEU A 126 -31.96 -1.43 16.53
N THR A 127 -32.51 -2.12 17.51
CA THR A 127 -31.74 -2.67 18.64
C THR A 127 -32.12 -4.11 18.98
N THR A 128 -31.12 -4.94 19.32
CA THR A 128 -31.33 -6.29 19.87
C THR A 128 -31.90 -6.30 21.29
N GLY A 129 -31.87 -5.15 21.97
CA GLY A 129 -31.88 -5.10 23.43
C GLY A 129 -30.65 -5.79 24.05
N PRO A 130 -30.46 -5.67 25.37
CA PRO A 130 -29.32 -6.27 26.05
C PRO A 130 -29.40 -7.80 26.07
N VAL A 131 -28.31 -8.46 25.72
CA VAL A 131 -28.10 -9.91 25.80
C VAL A 131 -26.90 -10.18 26.70
N GLU A 132 -27.05 -11.09 27.65
CA GLU A 132 -25.91 -11.55 28.47
C GLU A 132 -25.06 -12.52 27.64
N LEU A 133 -23.77 -12.21 27.46
CA LEU A 133 -22.85 -12.99 26.64
C LEU A 133 -21.54 -13.27 27.36
N GLN A 134 -20.94 -14.40 26.99
CA GLN A 134 -19.64 -14.83 27.52
C GLN A 134 -18.50 -14.23 26.70
N PHE A 135 -17.29 -14.27 27.26
CA PHE A 135 -16.05 -14.01 26.52
C PHE A 135 -15.93 -15.00 25.34
N GLY A 136 -15.48 -14.51 24.19
CA GLY A 136 -15.18 -15.35 23.02
C GLY A 136 -15.95 -14.95 21.75
N TRP A 137 -16.06 -15.92 20.85
CA TRP A 137 -16.60 -15.77 19.50
C TRP A 137 -18.11 -16.02 19.46
N HIS A 138 -18.88 -15.06 18.94
CA HIS A 138 -20.34 -15.19 18.83
C HIS A 138 -20.80 -15.07 17.38
N PRO A 139 -21.53 -16.08 16.85
CA PRO A 139 -22.02 -16.03 15.48
C PRO A 139 -23.08 -14.95 15.30
N ILE A 140 -23.02 -14.34 14.12
CA ILE A 140 -23.89 -13.24 13.73
C ILE A 140 -24.14 -13.29 12.23
N LYS A 141 -25.39 -13.01 11.85
CA LYS A 141 -25.82 -12.92 10.46
C LYS A 141 -26.61 -11.64 10.27
N LEU A 142 -26.34 -10.95 9.17
CA LEU A 142 -27.02 -9.73 8.81
C LEU A 142 -27.41 -9.79 7.33
N SER A 143 -28.69 -9.63 7.03
CA SER A 143 -29.19 -9.42 5.68
C SER A 143 -29.64 -7.98 5.54
N TYR A 144 -29.34 -7.38 4.39
CA TYR A 144 -29.71 -6.02 4.03
C TYR A 144 -30.21 -5.99 2.59
N LYS A 145 -31.29 -5.25 2.36
CA LYS A 145 -31.77 -4.92 1.02
C LYS A 145 -31.81 -3.41 0.88
N SER A 146 -31.00 -2.90 -0.04
CA SER A 146 -30.85 -1.46 -0.22
C SER A 146 -32.10 -0.83 -0.85
N PRO A 147 -32.32 0.47 -0.58
CA PRO A 147 -33.23 1.29 -1.38
C PRO A 147 -32.77 1.38 -2.85
N VAL A 148 -33.67 1.89 -3.70
CA VAL A 148 -33.45 2.03 -5.16
C VAL A 148 -32.29 2.97 -5.49
N ASN A 149 -32.11 4.02 -4.68
CA ASN A 149 -31.15 5.09 -4.95
C ASN A 149 -29.81 4.89 -4.23
N GLY A 150 -29.55 3.67 -3.75
CA GLY A 150 -28.39 3.29 -2.95
C GLY A 150 -28.73 3.29 -1.47
N GLY A 151 -27.75 2.97 -0.64
CA GLY A 151 -28.01 2.53 0.71
C GLY A 151 -27.08 3.09 1.77
N ARG A 152 -27.49 2.92 3.03
CA ARG A 152 -26.69 3.15 4.21
C ARG A 152 -26.95 2.05 5.22
N LEU A 153 -25.87 1.52 5.78
CA LEU A 153 -25.93 0.49 6.81
C LEU A 153 -24.77 0.70 7.78
N LYS A 154 -25.06 0.88 9.08
CA LYS A 154 -24.03 0.99 10.11
C LYS A 154 -24.36 0.11 11.30
N LEU A 155 -23.39 -0.69 11.71
CA LEU A 155 -23.45 -1.55 12.88
C LEU A 155 -22.70 -0.91 14.05
N PHE A 156 -23.42 -0.76 15.16
CA PHE A 156 -22.89 -0.26 16.42
C PHE A 156 -23.14 -1.28 17.53
N TRP A 157 -22.43 -1.12 18.63
CA TRP A 157 -22.59 -1.94 19.81
C TRP A 157 -22.37 -1.13 21.07
N GLN A 158 -22.90 -1.67 22.16
CA GLN A 158 -22.64 -1.20 23.51
C GLN A 158 -22.37 -2.43 24.37
N GLY A 159 -21.32 -2.38 25.19
CA GLY A 159 -20.96 -3.45 26.12
C GLY A 159 -20.97 -3.00 27.58
N PRO A 160 -20.49 -3.87 28.49
CA PRO A 160 -20.53 -3.61 29.93
C PRO A 160 -19.61 -2.46 30.38
N SER A 161 -18.51 -2.22 29.65
CA SER A 161 -17.47 -1.24 30.02
C SER A 161 -17.40 -0.03 29.08
N PHE A 162 -18.23 0.03 28.04
CA PHE A 162 -18.17 1.08 27.02
C PHE A 162 -19.57 1.51 26.56
N LYS A 163 -19.66 2.70 25.96
CA LYS A 163 -20.91 3.29 25.46
C LYS A 163 -21.12 2.90 23.99
N LEU A 164 -22.24 3.33 23.42
CA LEU A 164 -22.54 3.10 22.01
C LEU A 164 -21.38 3.61 21.12
N GLU A 165 -20.79 2.71 20.33
CA GLU A 165 -19.73 3.01 19.37
C GLU A 165 -19.86 2.11 18.13
N PRO A 166 -19.25 2.46 16.98
CA PRO A 166 -19.18 1.56 15.83
C PRO A 166 -18.41 0.28 16.17
N VAL A 167 -18.80 -0.84 15.57
CA VAL A 167 -18.02 -2.08 15.74
C VAL A 167 -16.73 -1.97 14.93
N GLY A 168 -15.59 -1.93 15.62
CA GLY A 168 -14.27 -1.86 14.99
C GLY A 168 -13.84 -3.18 14.32
N ASN A 169 -12.93 -3.07 13.35
CA ASN A 169 -12.43 -4.20 12.57
C ASN A 169 -11.79 -5.31 13.42
N GLN A 170 -11.21 -4.94 14.57
CA GLN A 170 -10.57 -5.83 15.52
C GLN A 170 -11.54 -6.74 16.30
N PHE A 171 -12.85 -6.61 16.04
CA PHE A 171 -13.89 -7.43 16.67
C PHE A 171 -14.67 -8.28 15.66
N LEU A 172 -14.43 -8.11 14.36
CA LEU A 172 -15.16 -8.78 13.28
C LEU A 172 -14.28 -9.87 12.68
N PHE A 173 -14.77 -11.11 12.65
CA PHE A 173 -13.98 -12.26 12.17
C PHE A 173 -14.83 -13.29 11.43
N HIS A 174 -14.16 -14.24 10.76
CA HIS A 174 -14.75 -15.43 10.15
C HIS A 174 -13.82 -16.64 10.33
N PRO A 175 -14.33 -17.89 10.31
CA PRO A 175 -13.49 -19.08 10.34
C PRO A 175 -12.55 -19.14 9.13
N THR A 176 -11.28 -19.45 9.35
CA THR A 176 -10.23 -19.52 8.31
C THR A 176 -10.62 -20.46 7.16
N GLU A 177 -11.26 -21.58 7.46
CA GLU A 177 -11.77 -22.55 6.46
C GLU A 177 -12.80 -21.97 5.48
N ASN A 178 -13.50 -20.90 5.86
CA ASN A 178 -14.49 -20.22 5.04
C ASN A 178 -13.89 -19.04 4.26
N THR A 179 -12.59 -18.76 4.41
CA THR A 179 -11.97 -17.62 3.74
C THR A 179 -12.09 -17.75 2.22
N ILE A 180 -12.50 -16.67 1.58
CA ILE A 180 -12.53 -16.58 0.12
C ILE A 180 -11.19 -16.09 -0.40
N LYS A 181 -10.81 -16.53 -1.60
CA LYS A 181 -9.66 -15.98 -2.31
C LYS A 181 -10.07 -14.68 -2.99
N GLU A 182 -9.73 -13.54 -2.39
CA GLU A 182 -10.07 -12.24 -2.95
C GLU A 182 -9.10 -11.83 -4.08
N HIS A 183 -9.34 -12.37 -5.27
CA HIS A 183 -8.55 -12.02 -6.47
C HIS A 183 -8.91 -10.64 -7.03
N PHE A 184 -10.18 -10.26 -6.99
CA PHE A 184 -10.66 -9.00 -7.54
C PHE A 184 -10.03 -7.77 -6.86
N GLY A 185 -10.10 -7.68 -5.53
CA GLY A 185 -9.53 -6.56 -4.76
C GLY A 185 -8.01 -6.45 -4.95
N ARG A 186 -7.31 -7.59 -4.89
CA ARG A 186 -5.88 -7.63 -5.22
C ARG A 186 -5.58 -7.13 -6.63
N GLY A 187 -6.41 -7.50 -7.61
CA GLY A 187 -6.29 -7.04 -8.99
C GLY A 187 -6.49 -5.53 -9.13
N GLU A 188 -7.45 -4.96 -8.41
CA GLU A 188 -7.68 -3.51 -8.35
C GLU A 188 -6.47 -2.77 -7.77
N GLU A 189 -5.95 -3.24 -6.63
CA GLU A 189 -4.73 -2.69 -6.01
C GLU A 189 -3.55 -2.70 -6.98
N LEU A 190 -3.31 -3.83 -7.66
CA LEU A 190 -2.24 -3.95 -8.64
C LEU A 190 -2.46 -3.02 -9.83
N ALA A 191 -3.67 -2.95 -10.38
CA ALA A 191 -4.00 -2.09 -11.52
C ALA A 191 -3.71 -0.62 -11.20
N HIS A 192 -3.98 -0.24 -9.95
CA HIS A 192 -3.73 1.10 -9.43
C HIS A 192 -2.24 1.36 -9.12
N ALA A 193 -1.60 0.49 -8.34
CA ALA A 193 -0.19 0.59 -7.96
C ALA A 193 0.75 0.64 -9.18
N LEU A 194 0.42 -0.13 -10.21
CA LEU A 194 1.14 -0.24 -11.48
C LEU A 194 0.67 0.79 -12.53
N ARG A 195 -0.30 1.65 -12.19
CA ARG A 195 -0.81 2.73 -13.04
C ARG A 195 -1.29 2.24 -14.41
N CYS A 196 -1.94 1.09 -14.46
CA CYS A 196 -2.41 0.48 -15.70
C CYS A 196 -3.32 1.44 -16.49
N ALA A 197 -4.15 2.23 -15.80
CA ALA A 197 -5.05 3.23 -16.38
C ALA A 197 -4.36 4.39 -17.13
N ARG A 198 -3.03 4.55 -17.01
CA ARG A 198 -2.25 5.53 -17.80
C ARG A 198 -2.08 5.15 -19.26
N CYS A 199 -2.04 3.85 -19.53
CA CYS A 199 -1.89 3.32 -20.89
C CYS A 199 -3.13 2.59 -21.35
N HIS A 200 -3.87 1.95 -20.44
CA HIS A 200 -5.02 1.13 -20.75
C HIS A 200 -6.34 1.83 -20.45
N GLU A 201 -7.35 1.49 -21.24
CA GLU A 201 -8.73 1.78 -20.86
C GLU A 201 -9.01 1.04 -19.55
N SER A 202 -9.49 1.78 -18.56
CA SER A 202 -9.92 1.21 -17.30
C SER A 202 -11.33 1.74 -17.02
N PRO A 203 -12.28 0.86 -16.68
CA PRO A 203 -13.61 1.29 -16.28
C PRO A 203 -13.57 2.07 -14.96
N VAL A 204 -12.60 1.83 -14.07
CA VAL A 204 -12.39 2.64 -12.87
C VAL A 204 -11.59 3.90 -13.25
N THR A 205 -12.20 5.07 -13.05
CA THR A 205 -11.74 6.33 -13.67
C THR A 205 -10.62 7.07 -12.91
N GLN A 206 -10.13 6.56 -11.78
CA GLN A 206 -9.16 7.29 -10.96
C GLN A 206 -7.82 6.56 -10.77
N ASP A 207 -6.79 7.05 -11.45
CA ASP A 207 -5.40 6.90 -11.00
C ASP A 207 -5.16 7.81 -9.79
N SER A 208 -5.61 7.36 -8.61
CA SER A 208 -5.43 8.12 -7.36
C SER A 208 -3.96 8.23 -6.89
N LEU A 209 -3.03 7.42 -7.44
CA LEU A 209 -1.60 7.56 -7.17
C LEU A 209 -0.92 8.68 -7.96
N GLY A 210 -1.59 9.26 -8.96
CA GLY A 210 -1.05 10.32 -9.78
C GLY A 210 0.20 9.90 -10.57
N LEU A 211 1.01 10.89 -10.94
CA LEU A 211 2.15 10.68 -11.84
C LEU A 211 3.25 9.83 -11.17
N ALA A 212 3.96 9.06 -12.00
CA ALA A 212 5.23 8.48 -11.61
C ALA A 212 6.24 9.61 -11.29
N PRO A 213 7.34 9.32 -10.56
CA PRO A 213 8.28 10.36 -10.13
C PRO A 213 8.75 11.23 -11.28
N SER A 214 8.72 12.55 -11.09
CA SER A 214 9.13 13.50 -12.12
C SER A 214 10.57 13.23 -12.60
N LEU A 215 10.77 13.35 -13.91
CA LEU A 215 12.08 13.25 -14.55
C LEU A 215 12.70 14.63 -14.84
N THR A 216 12.02 15.71 -14.46
CA THR A 216 12.42 17.10 -14.74
C THR A 216 13.81 17.46 -14.18
N HIS A 217 14.18 16.88 -13.05
CA HIS A 217 15.46 17.12 -12.36
C HIS A 217 16.36 15.88 -12.38
N PHE A 218 16.27 15.07 -13.45
CA PHE A 218 17.02 13.83 -13.57
C PHE A 218 18.54 14.05 -13.41
N ARG A 219 19.08 15.09 -14.06
CA ARG A 219 20.52 15.42 -14.01
C ARG A 219 21.01 15.64 -12.59
N ASP A 220 20.19 16.23 -11.73
CA ASP A 220 20.60 16.73 -10.42
C ASP A 220 20.52 15.66 -9.34
N PHE A 221 19.52 14.78 -9.41
CA PHE A 221 19.18 13.88 -8.30
C PHE A 221 19.42 12.39 -8.56
N THR A 222 19.62 11.98 -9.82
CA THR A 222 19.72 10.56 -10.19
C THR A 222 20.99 10.28 -10.99
N LYS A 223 21.67 9.19 -10.68
CA LYS A 223 22.88 8.74 -11.39
C LYS A 223 22.51 8.13 -12.76
N PRO A 224 23.08 8.60 -13.87
CA PRO A 224 22.80 8.05 -15.20
C PRO A 224 23.08 6.55 -15.34
N ALA A 225 24.18 6.04 -14.78
CA ALA A 225 24.50 4.61 -14.80
C ALA A 225 23.43 3.76 -14.11
N TRP A 226 22.84 4.24 -13.02
CA TRP A 226 21.73 3.56 -12.35
C TRP A 226 20.51 3.45 -13.25
N LEU A 227 20.14 4.53 -13.95
CA LEU A 227 19.03 4.50 -14.89
C LEU A 227 19.30 3.53 -16.04
N VAL A 228 20.51 3.55 -16.60
CA VAL A 228 20.91 2.62 -17.67
C VAL A 228 20.76 1.16 -17.21
N ALA A 229 21.25 0.83 -16.01
CA ALA A 229 21.08 -0.50 -15.44
C ALA A 229 19.60 -0.88 -15.28
N ARG A 230 18.78 0.04 -14.78
CA ARG A 230 17.33 -0.18 -14.58
C ARG A 230 16.61 -0.43 -15.91
N LEU A 231 16.89 0.35 -16.94
CA LEU A 231 16.26 0.26 -18.26
C LEU A 231 16.65 -1.01 -19.03
N LYS A 232 17.85 -1.55 -18.77
CA LYS A 232 18.34 -2.81 -19.36
C LYS A 232 17.77 -4.06 -18.70
N GLN A 233 17.13 -3.95 -17.54
CA GLN A 233 16.65 -5.10 -16.80
C GLN A 233 15.61 -5.87 -17.61
N LYS A 234 15.88 -7.18 -17.83
CA LYS A 234 15.03 -8.07 -18.63
C LYS A 234 14.19 -9.05 -17.83
N THR A 235 14.65 -9.41 -16.65
CA THR A 235 14.01 -10.37 -15.75
C THR A 235 14.11 -9.85 -14.31
N ILE A 236 13.30 -10.41 -13.39
CA ILE A 236 13.74 -10.48 -12.00
C ILE A 236 15.08 -11.23 -12.02
N PRO A 237 16.13 -10.79 -11.31
CA PRO A 237 17.25 -11.67 -11.03
C PRO A 237 16.68 -12.96 -10.43
N GLN A 238 16.69 -14.06 -11.19
CA GLN A 238 16.47 -15.38 -10.61
C GLN A 238 17.52 -15.53 -9.50
N MET A 239 17.07 -15.90 -8.30
CA MET A 239 17.83 -16.16 -7.06
C MET A 239 17.92 -14.99 -6.07
N ALA A 240 16.98 -14.96 -5.13
CA ALA A 240 17.27 -15.48 -3.79
C ALA A 240 16.05 -16.29 -3.32
N ALA A 241 16.29 -17.45 -2.72
CA ALA A 241 15.29 -18.38 -2.22
C ALA A 241 14.61 -17.86 -0.94
N THR A 242 13.98 -16.70 -1.04
CA THR A 242 13.10 -16.12 -0.04
C THR A 242 11.86 -15.61 -0.78
N ASP A 243 10.70 -15.97 -0.24
CA ASP A 243 9.36 -16.00 -0.84
C ASP A 243 8.74 -14.65 -1.24
N GLU A 244 9.52 -13.69 -1.76
CA GLU A 244 9.03 -12.35 -2.08
C GLU A 244 9.42 -11.95 -3.51
N THR A 245 8.56 -12.29 -4.48
CA THR A 245 8.57 -11.65 -5.80
C THR A 245 8.13 -10.19 -5.65
N ARG A 246 9.05 -9.28 -5.31
CA ARG A 246 8.72 -7.86 -5.12
C ARG A 246 8.37 -7.20 -6.46
N VAL A 247 7.14 -6.73 -6.57
CA VAL A 247 6.62 -6.05 -7.77
C VAL A 247 7.20 -4.64 -7.85
N HIS A 248 7.94 -4.34 -8.92
CA HIS A 248 8.41 -2.99 -9.19
C HIS A 248 7.33 -2.15 -9.89
N ARG A 249 7.02 -0.98 -9.34
CA ARG A 249 6.02 -0.04 -9.91
C ARG A 249 6.38 0.55 -11.27
N MET A 250 7.68 0.60 -11.61
CA MET A 250 8.11 0.94 -12.98
C MET A 250 8.22 -0.38 -13.77
N PRO A 251 7.68 -0.47 -14.98
CA PRO A 251 7.81 -1.70 -15.77
C PRO A 251 9.26 -1.90 -16.23
N ALA A 252 9.62 -3.15 -16.50
CA ALA A 252 10.82 -3.50 -17.23
C ALA A 252 10.60 -3.27 -18.73
N PHE A 253 11.67 -2.87 -19.43
CA PHE A 253 11.64 -2.66 -20.88
C PHE A 253 12.69 -3.52 -21.62
N GLY A 254 13.75 -3.94 -20.93
CA GLY A 254 14.81 -4.76 -21.53
C GLY A 254 15.57 -4.10 -22.67
N PHE A 255 15.69 -2.77 -22.64
CA PHE A 255 16.39 -2.00 -23.67
C PHE A 255 17.84 -2.46 -23.85
N SER A 256 18.37 -2.30 -25.06
CA SER A 256 19.81 -2.47 -25.30
C SER A 256 20.62 -1.41 -24.55
N ASP A 257 21.91 -1.65 -24.37
CA ASP A 257 22.81 -0.68 -23.73
C ASP A 257 22.79 0.69 -24.43
N GLN A 258 22.77 0.70 -25.76
CA GLN A 258 22.69 1.91 -26.56
C GLN A 258 21.35 2.64 -26.36
N GLN A 259 20.23 1.91 -26.39
CA GLN A 259 18.91 2.50 -26.18
C GLN A 259 18.79 3.11 -24.77
N ALA A 260 19.24 2.39 -23.74
CA ALA A 260 19.21 2.87 -22.36
C ALA A 260 20.10 4.11 -22.16
N LYS A 261 21.31 4.12 -22.73
CA LYS A 261 22.21 5.29 -22.72
C LYS A 261 21.62 6.48 -23.46
N ALA A 262 20.98 6.25 -24.60
CA ALA A 262 20.31 7.29 -25.37
C ALA A 262 19.19 7.97 -24.56
N ILE A 263 18.33 7.18 -23.89
CA ILE A 263 17.29 7.70 -22.99
C ILE A 263 17.91 8.51 -21.84
N ALA A 264 18.95 7.99 -21.20
CA ALA A 264 19.64 8.69 -20.12
C ALA A 264 20.26 10.02 -20.59
N ALA A 265 20.86 10.07 -21.78
CA ALA A 265 21.38 11.30 -22.40
C ALA A 265 20.26 12.31 -22.66
N TYR A 266 19.12 11.87 -23.19
CA TYR A 266 17.96 12.73 -23.40
C TYR A 266 17.48 13.36 -22.10
N LEU A 267 17.24 12.56 -21.06
CA LEU A 267 16.76 13.06 -19.77
C LEU A 267 17.77 13.99 -19.09
N PHE A 268 19.07 13.70 -19.21
CA PHE A 268 20.12 14.53 -18.66
C PHE A 268 20.16 15.92 -19.31
N GLN A 269 20.05 15.98 -20.64
CA GLN A 269 20.08 17.23 -21.39
C GLN A 269 18.76 18.01 -21.30
N ASN A 270 17.62 17.32 -21.16
CA ASN A 270 16.29 17.92 -20.99
C ASN A 270 15.98 18.30 -19.52
N SER A 271 16.92 18.09 -18.60
CA SER A 271 16.76 18.42 -17.18
C SER A 271 16.80 19.94 -16.95
N THR A 272 15.90 20.45 -16.11
CA THR A 272 15.98 21.83 -15.60
C THR A 272 16.76 21.85 -14.30
N ASN A 273 17.70 22.78 -14.15
CA ASN A 273 18.51 22.88 -12.95
C ASN A 273 17.73 23.59 -11.84
N PRO A 274 17.48 22.95 -10.68
CA PRO A 274 17.15 23.70 -9.49
C PRO A 274 18.39 24.50 -9.04
N LYS A 275 18.19 25.68 -8.45
CA LYS A 275 19.31 26.51 -7.92
C LYS A 275 20.09 25.69 -6.88
N PRO A 276 21.43 25.64 -6.89
CA PRO A 276 22.22 24.91 -5.88
C PRO A 276 21.80 25.30 -4.46
N VAL A 277 21.63 24.32 -3.56
CA VAL A 277 21.24 24.56 -2.16
C VAL A 277 22.31 23.94 -1.26
N GLY A 278 23.26 24.78 -0.85
CA GLY A 278 24.23 24.47 0.21
C GLY A 278 25.13 23.25 -0.03
N GLU A 279 26.06 23.05 0.88
CA GLU A 279 26.81 21.81 1.02
C GLU A 279 26.13 20.94 2.10
N LEU A 280 26.35 19.63 2.07
CA LEU A 280 25.99 18.76 3.19
C LEU A 280 26.73 19.30 4.42
N LEU A 281 25.99 19.94 5.33
CA LEU A 281 26.56 20.44 6.58
C LEU A 281 26.86 19.20 7.42
N GLY A 282 28.10 19.01 7.88
CA GLY A 282 28.46 18.04 8.92
C GLY A 282 28.60 16.55 8.52
N LYS A 283 29.23 15.78 9.41
CA LYS A 283 29.27 14.31 9.39
C LYS A 283 28.16 13.81 10.31
N GLY A 284 27.19 13.07 9.77
CA GLY A 284 26.17 12.39 10.57
C GLY A 284 26.70 11.12 11.26
N ASP A 285 26.00 10.70 12.31
CA ASP A 285 26.21 9.44 13.03
C ASP A 285 25.24 8.36 12.53
N VAL A 286 25.79 7.22 12.11
CA VAL A 286 25.03 6.11 11.51
C VAL A 286 24.08 5.45 12.52
N GLU A 287 24.52 5.26 13.76
CA GLU A 287 23.72 4.59 14.78
C GLU A 287 22.59 5.51 15.27
N ALA A 288 22.88 6.80 15.46
CA ALA A 288 21.85 7.80 15.72
C ALA A 288 20.83 7.86 14.58
N GLY A 289 21.30 7.82 13.33
CA GLY A 289 20.44 7.84 12.14
C GLY A 289 19.49 6.65 12.06
N LYS A 290 19.98 5.45 12.39
CA LYS A 290 19.15 4.24 12.49
C LYS A 290 18.07 4.39 13.57
N SER A 291 18.44 4.95 14.72
CA SER A 291 17.48 5.23 15.80
C SER A 291 16.40 6.21 15.36
N VAL A 292 16.77 7.31 14.71
CA VAL A 292 15.81 8.27 14.14
C VAL A 292 14.88 7.58 13.14
N PHE A 293 15.44 6.83 12.18
CA PHE A 293 14.67 6.12 11.16
C PHE A 293 13.58 5.19 11.74
N SER A 294 13.91 4.45 12.81
CA SER A 294 12.97 3.55 13.49
C SER A 294 11.90 4.25 14.35
N SER A 295 12.15 5.48 14.81
CA SER A 295 11.34 6.15 15.83
C SER A 295 10.43 7.27 15.29
N VAL A 296 10.77 7.88 14.16
CA VAL A 296 10.01 8.99 13.57
C VAL A 296 8.97 8.56 12.52
N GLY A 297 8.75 7.25 12.40
CA GLY A 297 7.74 6.66 11.50
C GLY A 297 8.23 6.37 10.09
N CYS A 298 9.54 6.44 9.78
CA CYS A 298 10.04 6.07 8.45
C CYS A 298 9.69 4.61 8.10
N VAL A 299 9.79 3.70 9.08
CA VAL A 299 9.48 2.27 8.93
C VAL A 299 8.01 1.96 8.64
N ALA A 300 7.10 2.93 8.82
CA ALA A 300 5.68 2.77 8.47
C ALA A 300 5.47 2.77 6.94
N CYS A 301 6.42 3.32 6.18
CA CYS A 301 6.35 3.38 4.73
C CYS A 301 7.59 2.83 4.03
N HIS A 302 8.76 2.80 4.68
CA HIS A 302 10.00 2.36 4.05
C HIS A 302 10.53 1.09 4.70
N GLN A 303 11.12 0.23 3.87
CA GLN A 303 11.98 -0.84 4.35
C GLN A 303 13.44 -0.42 4.25
N ALA A 304 14.23 -0.64 5.31
CA ALA A 304 15.68 -0.50 5.28
C ALA A 304 16.32 -1.33 6.40
N ASP A 305 17.44 -2.01 6.13
CA ASP A 305 18.18 -2.80 7.12
C ASP A 305 17.28 -3.78 7.89
N THR A 306 16.42 -4.50 7.16
CA THR A 306 15.38 -5.41 7.68
C THR A 306 14.29 -4.77 8.55
N LEU A 307 14.34 -3.45 8.80
CA LEU A 307 13.29 -2.71 9.48
C LEU A 307 12.19 -2.31 8.48
N GLY A 308 10.94 -2.38 8.94
CA GLY A 308 9.77 -2.07 8.13
C GLY A 308 9.48 -3.14 7.06
N GLN A 309 8.46 -2.87 6.25
CA GLN A 309 8.04 -3.73 5.15
C GLN A 309 7.93 -2.92 3.86
N SER A 310 8.03 -3.59 2.71
CA SER A 310 7.89 -2.94 1.42
C SER A 310 6.73 -3.50 0.61
N GLU A 311 5.71 -2.66 0.42
CA GLU A 311 4.41 -3.01 -0.17
C GLU A 311 4.07 -2.17 -1.41
N LEU A 312 2.97 -2.48 -2.10
CA LEU A 312 2.58 -1.81 -3.36
C LEU A 312 2.43 -0.28 -3.25
N PHE A 313 1.95 0.22 -2.12
CA PHE A 313 1.63 1.64 -1.91
C PHE A 313 2.64 2.40 -1.05
N ASP A 314 3.73 1.76 -0.68
CA ASP A 314 4.72 2.24 0.28
C ASP A 314 5.71 3.28 -0.29
N GLY A 315 6.73 3.61 0.51
CA GLY A 315 7.94 4.36 0.16
C GLY A 315 9.05 3.52 -0.49
N GLY A 316 8.99 2.20 -0.42
CA GLY A 316 9.89 1.26 -1.05
C GLY A 316 11.12 0.94 -0.20
N ASN A 317 11.82 -0.12 -0.59
CA ASN A 317 13.11 -0.51 -0.02
C ASN A 317 14.22 0.52 -0.33
N LEU A 318 14.93 0.94 0.72
CA LEU A 318 15.99 1.95 0.68
C LEU A 318 17.40 1.39 0.82
N ASP A 319 17.62 0.08 0.92
CA ASP A 319 18.95 -0.51 1.18
C ASP A 319 19.99 -0.06 0.15
N LYS A 320 19.57 0.11 -1.10
CA LYS A 320 20.44 0.47 -2.23
C LYS A 320 20.20 1.89 -2.77
N ILE A 321 19.54 2.74 -1.98
CA ILE A 321 19.14 4.09 -2.43
C ILE A 321 20.35 4.95 -2.84
N SER A 322 21.50 4.74 -2.21
CA SER A 322 22.74 5.47 -2.49
C SER A 322 23.31 5.18 -3.87
N LEU A 323 23.05 3.99 -4.42
CA LEU A 323 23.41 3.66 -5.81
C LEU A 323 22.60 4.48 -6.83
N LYS A 324 21.40 4.94 -6.45
CA LYS A 324 20.50 5.72 -7.31
C LYS A 324 20.73 7.22 -7.21
N ARG A 325 20.91 7.73 -5.99
CA ARG A 325 20.83 9.17 -5.69
C ARG A 325 22.20 9.85 -5.70
N LYS A 326 22.20 11.13 -6.07
CA LYS A 326 23.35 12.06 -5.95
C LYS A 326 23.30 12.82 -4.61
N ASP A 327 24.37 13.51 -4.24
CA ASP A 327 24.45 14.18 -2.94
C ASP A 327 23.39 15.28 -2.74
N ASP A 328 23.15 16.10 -3.77
CA ASP A 328 22.13 17.16 -3.77
C ASP A 328 20.70 16.65 -3.53
N PHE A 329 20.42 15.37 -3.79
CA PHE A 329 19.11 14.78 -3.51
C PHE A 329 18.82 14.80 -2.02
N TRP A 330 19.80 14.45 -1.18
CA TRP A 330 19.59 14.19 0.24
C TRP A 330 19.11 15.44 0.97
N ILE A 331 19.83 16.56 0.81
CA ILE A 331 19.49 17.83 1.45
C ILE A 331 18.09 18.31 1.05
N ARG A 332 17.78 18.23 -0.26
CA ARG A 332 16.50 18.74 -0.75
C ARG A 332 15.34 17.84 -0.41
N TRP A 333 15.54 16.53 -0.43
CA TRP A 333 14.47 15.57 -0.17
C TRP A 333 13.92 15.70 1.25
N PHE A 334 14.78 15.92 2.25
CA PHE A 334 14.33 16.10 3.63
C PHE A 334 13.79 17.50 3.91
N ARG A 335 14.32 18.55 3.27
CA ARG A 335 13.88 19.94 3.50
C ARG A 335 12.64 20.34 2.70
N ASN A 336 12.62 20.02 1.42
CA ASN A 336 11.54 20.35 0.50
C ASN A 336 11.39 19.30 -0.62
N PRO A 337 10.81 18.12 -0.32
CA PRO A 337 10.69 17.03 -1.30
C PRO A 337 9.91 17.40 -2.56
N ALA A 338 9.03 18.41 -2.50
CA ALA A 338 8.31 18.93 -3.67
C ALA A 338 9.21 19.57 -4.73
N GLU A 339 10.39 20.10 -4.36
CA GLU A 339 11.40 20.57 -5.33
C GLU A 339 12.04 19.42 -6.11
N VAL A 340 12.12 18.23 -5.50
CA VAL A 340 12.69 17.05 -6.14
C VAL A 340 11.64 16.33 -6.99
N ASN A 341 10.44 16.14 -6.42
CA ASN A 341 9.32 15.52 -7.09
C ASN A 341 8.01 16.16 -6.60
N PRO A 342 7.33 16.99 -7.42
CA PRO A 342 6.05 17.62 -7.05
C PRO A 342 4.93 16.63 -6.69
N HIS A 343 5.06 15.36 -7.10
CA HIS A 343 4.10 14.28 -6.83
C HIS A 343 4.60 13.32 -5.74
N HIS A 344 5.44 13.78 -4.81
CA HIS A 344 5.84 12.96 -3.67
C HIS A 344 4.66 12.69 -2.73
N ARG A 345 4.71 11.55 -2.03
CA ARG A 345 3.76 11.20 -0.97
C ARG A 345 4.40 11.15 0.42
N MET A 346 5.72 11.29 0.48
CA MET A 346 6.44 11.33 1.77
C MET A 346 5.94 12.55 2.57
N PRO A 347 5.44 12.35 3.79
CA PRO A 347 5.01 13.46 4.63
C PRO A 347 6.21 14.31 5.04
N LYS A 348 5.97 15.57 5.36
CA LYS A 348 7.02 16.43 5.92
C LYS A 348 7.32 15.97 7.35
N VAL A 349 8.48 15.33 7.53
CA VAL A 349 8.98 14.93 8.84
C VAL A 349 9.71 16.12 9.46
N SER A 350 9.45 16.40 10.73
CA SER A 350 10.15 17.47 11.46
C SER A 350 11.41 16.89 12.10
N LEU A 351 12.56 17.13 11.47
CA LEU A 351 13.88 16.73 11.97
C LEU A 351 14.72 17.98 12.26
N SER A 352 15.58 17.91 13.27
CA SER A 352 16.67 18.87 13.44
C SER A 352 17.74 18.67 12.34
N ASP A 353 18.59 19.69 12.14
CA ASP A 353 19.69 19.60 11.16
C ASP A 353 20.63 18.41 11.44
N GLN A 354 20.81 18.02 12.71
CA GLN A 354 21.65 16.87 13.08
C GLN A 354 20.94 15.54 12.78
N GLU A 355 19.66 15.41 13.15
CA GLU A 355 18.89 14.19 12.85
C GLU A 355 18.77 13.94 11.34
N GLU A 356 18.63 15.01 10.54
CA GLU A 356 18.67 14.92 9.08
C GLU A 356 20.01 14.33 8.60
N GLN A 357 21.13 14.84 9.09
CA GLN A 357 22.47 14.35 8.74
C GLN A 357 22.69 12.90 9.16
N ASP A 358 22.23 12.53 10.36
CA ASP A 358 22.35 11.20 10.92
C ASP A 358 21.58 10.19 10.06
N VAL A 359 20.32 10.50 9.70
CA VAL A 359 19.52 9.64 8.80
C VAL A 359 20.15 9.52 7.42
N ILE A 360 20.69 10.61 6.87
CA ILE A 360 21.43 10.58 5.59
C ILE A 360 22.67 9.68 5.70
N ALA A 361 23.43 9.79 6.79
CA ALA A 361 24.62 8.97 7.04
C ALA A 361 24.26 7.47 7.12
N TYR A 362 23.19 7.14 7.85
CA TYR A 362 22.65 5.79 7.95
C TYR A 362 22.24 5.22 6.58
N LEU A 363 21.42 5.94 5.80
CA LEU A 363 21.00 5.47 4.47
C LEU A 363 22.18 5.33 3.49
N LYS A 364 23.22 6.16 3.65
CA LYS A 364 24.46 6.05 2.88
C LYS A 364 25.34 4.87 3.28
N SER A 365 25.26 4.40 4.53
CA SER A 365 26.06 3.27 5.00
C SER A 365 25.50 1.90 4.61
N LEU A 366 24.21 1.80 4.25
CA LEU A 366 23.56 0.52 3.89
C LEU A 366 24.20 -0.13 2.65
N GLU A 367 24.48 0.66 1.62
CA GLU A 367 25.22 0.22 0.43
C GLU A 367 26.24 1.31 0.06
N PRO A 368 27.48 1.22 0.59
CA PRO A 368 28.49 2.25 0.38
C PRO A 368 28.93 2.28 -1.09
N LEU A 369 29.17 3.49 -1.60
CA LEU A 369 29.60 3.69 -2.98
C LEU A 369 31.00 3.13 -3.22
N SER A 370 31.20 2.43 -4.35
CA SER A 370 32.54 2.29 -4.91
C SER A 370 33.04 3.69 -5.33
N SER A 371 34.26 4.01 -4.95
CA SER A 371 34.76 5.38 -4.75
C SER A 371 35.05 6.21 -6.00
N GLU A 372 34.47 5.92 -7.16
CA GLU A 372 34.75 6.68 -8.38
C GLU A 372 33.48 7.33 -8.96
N LEU A 373 33.41 8.66 -8.84
CA LEU A 373 32.54 9.51 -9.65
C LEU A 373 33.07 9.51 -11.09
N VAL A 374 32.57 8.58 -11.90
CA VAL A 374 32.87 8.56 -13.33
C VAL A 374 31.86 9.47 -14.05
N LEU A 375 32.35 10.53 -14.69
CA LEU A 375 31.51 11.32 -15.59
C LEU A 375 31.13 10.44 -16.79
N GLU A 376 29.84 10.17 -16.94
CA GLU A 376 29.33 9.37 -18.03
C GLU A 376 29.25 10.19 -19.32
N GLU A 377 30.36 10.34 -20.06
CA GLU A 377 30.45 11.23 -21.26
C GLU A 377 29.30 11.06 -22.27
N TYR A 378 28.72 9.86 -22.38
CA TYR A 378 27.59 9.59 -23.28
C TYR A 378 26.38 10.47 -23.01
N VAL A 379 26.21 11.00 -21.78
CA VAL A 379 25.06 11.85 -21.44
C VAL A 379 25.11 13.21 -22.14
N LEU A 380 26.29 13.63 -22.61
CA LEU A 380 26.50 14.88 -23.33
C LEU A 380 26.38 14.73 -24.86
N ASN A 381 26.19 13.52 -25.36
CA ASN A 381 26.11 13.26 -26.80
C ASN A 381 24.73 13.65 -27.35
N GLU A 382 24.68 14.67 -28.21
CA GLU A 382 23.43 15.19 -28.79
C GLU A 382 22.71 14.17 -29.69
N SER A 383 23.47 13.37 -30.47
CA SER A 383 22.88 12.33 -31.31
C SER A 383 22.19 11.26 -30.47
N PHE A 384 22.81 10.88 -29.34
CA PHE A 384 22.20 9.97 -28.37
C PHE A 384 20.95 10.58 -27.74
N ALA A 385 20.96 11.86 -27.36
CA ALA A 385 19.77 12.52 -26.82
C ALA A 385 18.62 12.58 -27.83
N GLN A 386 18.90 12.82 -29.12
CA GLN A 386 17.86 12.79 -30.16
C GLN A 386 17.27 11.38 -30.32
N GLN A 387 18.10 10.34 -30.31
CA GLN A 387 17.65 8.94 -30.31
C GLN A 387 16.82 8.62 -29.05
N GLY A 388 17.31 9.05 -27.89
CA GLY A 388 16.64 8.84 -26.61
C GLY A 388 15.27 9.49 -26.54
N ARG A 389 15.13 10.71 -27.07
CA ARG A 389 13.85 11.41 -27.18
C ARG A 389 12.84 10.62 -28.01
N LYS A 390 13.29 10.02 -29.11
CA LYS A 390 12.44 9.18 -29.96
C LYS A 390 11.96 7.95 -29.19
N ILE A 391 12.88 7.22 -28.55
CA ILE A 391 12.56 6.02 -27.77
C ILE A 391 11.63 6.36 -26.60
N TYR A 392 11.93 7.41 -25.84
CA TYR A 392 11.11 7.86 -24.71
C TYR A 392 9.65 8.11 -25.11
N ARG A 393 9.43 8.71 -26.28
CA ARG A 393 8.09 8.94 -26.84
C ARG A 393 7.43 7.65 -27.30
N GLU A 394 8.14 6.82 -28.04
CA GLU A 394 7.60 5.58 -28.64
C GLU A 394 7.30 4.50 -27.59
N SER A 395 8.07 4.47 -26.49
CA SER A 395 7.86 3.58 -25.36
C SER A 395 6.84 4.11 -24.34
N GLY A 396 6.23 5.28 -24.59
CA GLY A 396 5.16 5.83 -23.75
C GLY A 396 5.60 6.30 -22.37
N CYS A 397 6.89 6.62 -22.16
CA CYS A 397 7.40 7.04 -20.85
C CYS A 397 6.66 8.28 -20.30
N ALA A 398 6.28 9.20 -21.20
CA ALA A 398 5.51 10.40 -20.87
C ALA A 398 4.13 10.10 -20.25
N ASN A 399 3.50 8.96 -20.58
CA ASN A 399 2.18 8.60 -20.05
C ASN A 399 2.20 8.48 -18.52
N CYS A 400 3.34 8.07 -17.96
CA CYS A 400 3.52 7.92 -16.51
C CYS A 400 4.24 9.12 -15.89
N HIS A 401 5.27 9.67 -16.55
CA HIS A 401 6.17 10.67 -15.96
C HIS A 401 5.77 12.13 -16.22
N GLU A 402 4.79 12.38 -17.10
CA GLU A 402 4.34 13.72 -17.47
C GLU A 402 2.81 13.84 -17.39
N LYS A 403 2.31 15.06 -17.16
CA LYS A 403 0.86 15.35 -17.07
C LYS A 403 0.14 15.30 -18.42
N LYS A 404 0.69 14.60 -19.42
CA LYS A 404 0.06 14.49 -20.73
C LYS A 404 -0.98 13.38 -20.69
N GLU A 405 -2.23 13.72 -20.99
CA GLU A 405 -3.25 12.71 -21.20
C GLU A 405 -2.88 11.86 -22.42
N ASN A 406 -2.87 10.55 -22.24
CA ASN A 406 -2.77 9.65 -23.37
C ASN A 406 -4.15 9.58 -24.03
N GLU A 407 -4.31 10.28 -25.15
CA GLU A 407 -5.54 10.29 -25.93
C GLU A 407 -5.87 8.92 -26.53
N ASN A 408 -4.87 8.02 -26.65
CA ASN A 408 -5.02 6.69 -27.24
C ASN A 408 -4.79 5.60 -26.19
N LYS A 409 -5.75 5.43 -25.27
CA LYS A 409 -5.74 4.31 -24.33
C LYS A 409 -5.96 2.99 -25.06
N ILE A 410 -5.28 1.94 -24.61
CA ILE A 410 -5.32 0.60 -25.21
C ILE A 410 -6.34 -0.24 -24.45
N LYS A 411 -7.35 -0.75 -25.14
CA LYS A 411 -8.26 -1.76 -24.56
C LYS A 411 -7.50 -3.06 -24.28
N LEU A 412 -7.62 -3.58 -23.07
CA LEU A 412 -7.02 -4.86 -22.68
C LEU A 412 -7.83 -6.02 -23.24
N ASN A 413 -7.11 -7.07 -23.67
CA ASN A 413 -7.66 -8.37 -24.00
C ASN A 413 -6.71 -9.44 -23.43
N PHE A 414 -7.27 -10.45 -22.76
CA PHE A 414 -6.54 -11.54 -22.11
C PHE A 414 -6.57 -12.86 -22.88
N ASP A 415 -7.21 -12.90 -24.06
CA ASP A 415 -7.50 -14.15 -24.75
C ASP A 415 -6.29 -14.81 -25.44
N ASP A 416 -5.25 -14.08 -25.89
CA ASP A 416 -4.14 -14.72 -26.64
C ASP A 416 -2.91 -13.83 -26.96
N THR A 417 -2.40 -13.02 -26.02
CA THR A 417 -1.16 -12.25 -26.29
C THR A 417 -0.17 -12.27 -25.13
N PRO A 418 1.10 -12.67 -25.38
CA PRO A 418 2.20 -12.33 -24.49
C PRO A 418 2.21 -10.81 -24.27
N GLY A 419 1.83 -10.40 -23.08
CA GLY A 419 1.57 -9.01 -22.72
C GLY A 419 2.46 -8.53 -21.58
N CYS A 420 2.03 -7.45 -20.94
CA CYS A 420 2.69 -6.90 -19.75
C CYS A 420 2.76 -7.90 -18.57
N LEU A 421 1.96 -8.98 -18.62
CA LEU A 421 1.83 -10.01 -17.57
C LEU A 421 2.72 -11.24 -17.81
N ASP A 422 3.14 -11.51 -19.05
CA ASP A 422 3.80 -12.77 -19.45
C ASP A 422 5.33 -12.65 -19.59
N GLY A 423 5.89 -11.51 -19.15
CA GLY A 423 7.31 -11.19 -19.25
C GLY A 423 7.71 -10.50 -20.56
N LEU A 424 8.99 -10.12 -20.67
CA LEU A 424 9.46 -9.37 -21.84
C LEU A 424 9.53 -10.25 -23.09
N ALA A 425 8.60 -10.05 -24.01
CA ALA A 425 8.78 -10.50 -25.39
C ALA A 425 9.88 -9.63 -26.04
N THR A 426 11.06 -10.21 -26.26
CA THR A 426 12.25 -9.51 -26.78
C THR A 426 12.04 -8.78 -28.11
N GLN A 427 10.96 -9.08 -28.83
CA GLN A 427 10.63 -8.50 -30.13
C GLN A 427 9.65 -7.32 -30.06
N SER A 428 8.87 -7.18 -28.98
CA SER A 428 7.74 -6.23 -28.97
C SER A 428 8.07 -4.88 -28.31
N GLN A 429 9.21 -4.73 -27.62
CA GLN A 429 9.60 -3.54 -26.83
C GLN A 429 8.49 -3.02 -25.90
N ARG A 430 7.53 -3.89 -25.55
CA ARG A 430 6.43 -3.57 -24.64
C ARG A 430 6.93 -3.61 -23.20
N PRO A 431 6.41 -2.74 -22.32
CA PRO A 431 6.69 -2.84 -20.90
C PRO A 431 6.21 -4.20 -20.36
N ALA A 432 6.92 -4.74 -19.38
CA ALA A 432 6.49 -5.92 -18.63
C ALA A 432 6.61 -5.68 -17.13
N TYR A 433 5.64 -6.18 -16.38
CA TYR A 433 5.73 -6.33 -14.94
C TYR A 433 6.10 -7.76 -14.62
N PHE A 434 6.88 -7.94 -13.56
CA PHE A 434 7.16 -9.27 -13.05
C PHE A 434 6.21 -9.56 -11.91
N LEU A 435 5.22 -10.40 -12.20
CA LEU A 435 4.11 -10.71 -11.31
C LEU A 435 4.06 -12.21 -11.07
N SER A 436 3.68 -12.61 -9.85
CA SER A 436 3.38 -14.01 -9.54
C SER A 436 2.18 -14.50 -10.36
N GLU A 437 2.01 -15.81 -10.51
CA GLU A 437 0.81 -16.36 -11.16
C GLU A 437 -0.48 -15.91 -10.46
N GLY A 438 -0.44 -15.71 -9.14
CA GLY A 438 -1.57 -15.19 -8.35
C GLY A 438 -1.91 -13.74 -8.69
N ASP A 439 -0.90 -12.87 -8.80
CA ASP A 439 -1.08 -11.46 -9.16
C ASP A 439 -1.57 -11.32 -10.62
N GLN A 440 -1.08 -12.16 -11.53
CA GLN A 440 -1.57 -12.21 -12.91
C GLN A 440 -3.05 -12.57 -12.97
N LYS A 441 -3.47 -13.65 -12.28
CA LYS A 441 -4.88 -14.06 -12.18
C LYS A 441 -5.75 -12.96 -11.57
N SER A 442 -5.24 -12.28 -10.55
CA SER A 442 -5.95 -11.18 -9.87
C SER A 442 -6.19 -10.00 -10.81
N LEU A 443 -5.21 -9.59 -11.61
CA LEU A 443 -5.39 -8.55 -12.62
C LEU A 443 -6.39 -8.94 -13.71
N VAL A 444 -6.34 -10.18 -14.20
CA VAL A 444 -7.33 -10.69 -15.16
C VAL A 444 -8.72 -10.66 -14.55
N ASP A 445 -8.88 -11.16 -13.32
CA ASP A 445 -10.15 -11.17 -12.58
C ASP A 445 -10.74 -9.77 -12.44
N PHE A 446 -9.93 -8.79 -12.02
CA PHE A 446 -10.35 -7.39 -11.91
C PHE A 446 -10.85 -6.83 -13.24
N TYR A 447 -10.05 -6.88 -14.31
CA TYR A 447 -10.39 -6.27 -15.59
C TYR A 447 -11.52 -6.97 -16.35
N THR A 448 -11.81 -8.24 -16.02
CA THR A 448 -12.89 -9.02 -16.67
C THR A 448 -14.23 -8.91 -15.93
N HIS A 449 -14.21 -8.67 -14.62
CA HIS A 449 -15.43 -8.64 -13.80
C HIS A 449 -15.87 -7.24 -13.37
N VAL A 450 -15.02 -6.21 -13.53
CA VAL A 450 -15.41 -4.82 -13.27
C VAL A 450 -16.49 -4.36 -14.26
N LYS A 451 -17.58 -3.80 -13.74
CA LYS A 451 -18.77 -3.38 -14.50
C LYS A 451 -19.09 -1.90 -14.37
N SER A 452 -18.82 -1.31 -13.21
CA SER A 452 -19.06 0.10 -12.93
C SER A 452 -17.75 0.85 -12.62
N SER A 453 -17.79 2.18 -12.78
CA SER A 453 -16.61 3.06 -12.64
C SER A 453 -16.41 3.63 -11.24
N TYR A 454 -17.29 3.29 -10.30
CA TYR A 454 -17.33 3.86 -8.95
C TYR A 454 -17.71 2.82 -7.89
N SER A 455 -16.83 2.64 -6.91
CA SER A 455 -17.26 2.56 -5.51
C SER A 455 -16.17 3.17 -4.62
N ASP A 456 -16.25 4.48 -4.38
CA ASP A 456 -15.53 5.08 -3.25
C ASP A 456 -16.51 5.07 -2.08
N THR A 457 -16.63 3.92 -1.42
CA THR A 457 -17.22 3.88 -0.08
C THR A 457 -16.08 4.15 0.87
N THR A 458 -15.84 5.44 1.13
CA THR A 458 -14.92 5.96 2.16
C THR A 458 -14.77 4.97 3.31
N GLN A 459 -13.59 4.34 3.41
CA GLN A 459 -13.14 3.59 4.59
C GLN A 459 -12.71 4.57 5.69
#